data_AF-A0A1W1HHE3-F1
#
_entry.id   AF-A0A1W1HHE3-F1
#
_cell.length_a   1.000
_cell.length_b   1.000
_cell.length_c   1.000
_cell.angle_alpha   90.00
_cell.angle_beta   90.00
_cell.angle_gamma   90.00
#
_symmetry.space_group_name_H-M   'P 1'
#
loop_
_entity.id
_entity.type
_entity.pdbx_description
1 polymer ?
#
loop_
_entity_poly.entity_id
_entity_poly.type
_entity_poly.pdbx_seq_one_letter_code
_entity_poly.pdbx_strand_id
1 'polypeptide(L)'
;MLEWGNADIDFRGLQDGTLNLILRNRFEKEIHNFEPDLKKEFHEQIKALKQEKQKIQGMLSNLTGQVAEMQLANAFRSRKRFKLSTFFTIPDGGNIQDEKRINEKTDESSFNISETSLSISETPLSIGETPLNISETPLNISETSFNISETSLNITDTPLNIVDVKTRVIFQREDGKNMELDIVAESSCGRILLVEVKKQAAKSGRSMIEDFHEKVMVYQNLRPDNIMIPAFLSLGGFTETATILCREKKIAINERIVNF
;
A
#
# COMPACT_ATOMS: atom_id res chain seq x y z
N MET A 1 -20.74 64.74 35.86
CA MET A 1 -21.42 65.50 34.80
C MET A 1 -21.27 64.66 33.54
N LEU A 2 -22.36 64.07 33.05
CA LEU A 2 -22.39 63.24 31.85
C LEU A 2 -22.81 64.15 30.68
N GLU A 3 -21.93 64.37 29.70
CA GLU A 3 -22.30 65.07 28.47
C GLU A 3 -22.82 64.06 27.44
N TRP A 4 -23.93 64.42 26.79
CA TRP A 4 -24.65 63.57 25.84
C TRP A 4 -24.04 63.65 24.43
N GLY A 5 -23.85 62.50 23.79
CA GLY A 5 -23.55 62.38 22.36
C GLY A 5 -24.78 61.88 21.57
N ASN A 6 -24.93 62.32 20.32
CA ASN A 6 -26.09 62.09 19.44
C ASN A 6 -26.09 60.70 18.72
N ALA A 7 -25.67 59.61 19.38
CA ALA A 7 -25.81 58.25 18.82
C ALA A 7 -25.91 57.18 19.91
N ASP A 8 -26.67 56.12 19.64
CA ASP A 8 -27.23 55.14 20.60
C ASP A 8 -26.21 54.21 21.31
N ILE A 9 -24.90 54.43 21.16
CA ILE A 9 -23.85 53.61 21.79
C ILE A 9 -22.63 54.39 22.31
N ASP A 10 -22.61 55.72 22.31
CA ASP A 10 -21.42 56.50 22.69
C ASP A 10 -21.34 56.81 24.20
N PHE A 11 -21.30 55.78 25.05
CA PHE A 11 -20.80 55.90 26.42
C PHE A 11 -19.32 55.53 26.48
N ARG A 12 -18.43 56.47 26.16
CA ARG A 12 -17.02 56.39 26.60
C ARG A 12 -16.93 56.82 28.06
N GLY A 13 -16.78 55.87 28.98
CA GLY A 13 -16.25 56.20 30.30
C GLY A 13 -16.87 55.55 31.53
N LEU A 14 -17.07 54.23 31.54
CA LEU A 14 -17.16 53.48 32.80
C LEU A 14 -16.23 52.26 32.69
N GLN A 15 -14.93 52.48 32.96
CA GLN A 15 -13.95 51.39 33.14
C GLN A 15 -14.15 50.64 34.47
N ASP A 16 -15.04 51.12 35.34
CA ASP A 16 -15.35 50.56 36.66
C ASP A 16 -16.36 49.39 36.60
N GLY A 17 -16.81 49.00 35.41
CA GLY A 17 -17.79 47.94 35.21
C GLY A 17 -19.25 48.38 35.36
N THR A 18 -19.54 49.66 35.63
CA THR A 18 -20.92 50.17 35.78
C THR A 18 -21.70 50.08 34.46
N LEU A 19 -21.05 50.30 33.31
CA LEU A 19 -21.70 50.07 32.00
C LEU A 19 -22.12 48.60 31.84
N ASN A 20 -21.26 47.66 32.28
CA ASN A 20 -21.57 46.24 32.27
C ASN A 20 -22.76 45.93 33.21
N LEU A 21 -22.85 46.60 34.36
CA LEU A 21 -23.95 46.47 35.31
C LEU A 21 -25.28 47.04 34.77
N ILE A 22 -25.22 48.16 34.04
CA ILE A 22 -26.36 48.80 33.38
C ILE A 22 -26.86 47.94 32.22
N LEU A 23 -25.96 47.46 31.37
CA LEU A 23 -26.29 46.54 30.28
C LEU A 23 -26.91 45.25 30.85
N ARG A 24 -26.32 44.68 31.90
CA ARG A 24 -26.86 43.51 32.59
C ARG A 24 -28.27 43.74 33.13
N ASN A 25 -28.52 44.83 33.87
CA ASN A 25 -29.86 45.14 34.40
C ASN A 25 -30.89 45.44 33.30
N ARG A 26 -30.49 46.12 32.22
CA ARG A 26 -31.40 46.59 31.17
C ARG A 26 -31.79 45.45 30.22
N PHE A 27 -30.84 44.57 29.90
CA PHE A 27 -31.08 43.40 29.08
C PHE A 27 -31.53 42.18 29.89
N GLU A 28 -31.34 42.13 31.21
CA GLU A 28 -31.77 40.99 32.06
C GLU A 28 -33.22 40.58 31.81
N LYS A 29 -34.15 41.50 31.52
CA LYS A 29 -35.54 41.17 31.16
C LYS A 29 -35.71 40.56 29.77
N GLU A 30 -34.90 40.97 28.80
CA GLU A 30 -34.95 40.47 27.41
C GLU A 30 -34.25 39.11 27.26
N ILE A 31 -33.19 38.85 28.05
CA ILE A 31 -32.46 37.58 28.10
C ILE A 31 -32.91 36.66 29.25
N HIS A 32 -33.85 37.08 30.11
CA HIS A 32 -34.38 36.25 31.22
C HIS A 32 -34.90 34.89 30.75
N ASN A 33 -35.50 34.86 29.55
CA ASN A 33 -36.04 33.64 28.94
C ASN A 33 -35.13 33.08 27.83
N PHE A 34 -33.93 33.63 27.67
CA PHE A 34 -32.96 33.22 26.68
C PHE A 34 -31.74 32.63 27.41
N GLU A 35 -31.76 31.32 27.58
CA GLU A 35 -30.61 30.56 28.07
C GLU A 35 -29.79 30.13 26.84
N PRO A 36 -28.65 30.79 26.53
CA PRO A 36 -27.82 30.36 25.42
C PRO A 36 -27.31 28.96 25.72
N ASP A 37 -27.63 28.00 24.85
CA ASP A 37 -27.14 26.63 24.94
C ASP A 37 -25.70 26.56 24.42
N LEU A 38 -24.79 27.22 25.15
CA LEU A 38 -23.35 27.26 24.88
C LEU A 38 -22.77 25.85 24.78
N LYS A 39 -23.38 24.89 25.49
CA LYS A 39 -22.99 23.49 25.41
C LYS A 39 -23.30 22.97 24.01
N LYS A 40 -24.52 23.12 23.50
CA LYS A 40 -24.87 22.71 22.14
C LYS A 40 -24.02 23.43 21.08
N GLU A 41 -23.87 24.75 21.19
CA GLU A 41 -23.05 25.53 20.25
C GLU A 41 -21.60 25.02 20.21
N PHE A 42 -20.99 24.78 21.38
CA PHE A 42 -19.65 24.22 21.47
C PHE A 42 -19.55 22.79 20.91
N HIS A 43 -20.57 21.95 21.13
CA HIS A 43 -20.61 20.60 20.56
C HIS A 43 -20.74 20.64 19.03
N GLU A 44 -21.53 21.57 18.49
CA GLU A 44 -21.67 21.80 17.05
C GLU A 44 -20.34 22.28 16.44
N GLN A 45 -19.66 23.23 17.08
CA GLN A 45 -18.33 23.68 16.67
C GLN A 45 -17.29 22.56 16.71
N ILE A 46 -17.23 21.76 17.78
CA ILE A 46 -16.34 20.60 17.86
C ILE A 46 -16.65 19.59 16.75
N LYS A 47 -17.93 19.35 16.45
CA LYS A 47 -18.34 18.44 15.39
C LYS A 47 -17.89 18.95 14.02
N ALA A 48 -18.10 20.24 13.74
CA ALA A 48 -17.65 20.89 12.52
C ALA A 48 -16.12 20.81 12.36
N LEU A 49 -15.36 21.17 13.40
CA LEU A 49 -13.89 21.08 13.41
C LEU A 49 -13.39 19.64 13.21
N LYS A 50 -14.06 18.64 13.80
CA LYS A 50 -13.74 17.22 13.58
C LYS A 50 -13.96 16.81 12.12
N GLN A 51 -15.07 17.24 11.51
CA GLN A 51 -15.35 16.97 10.09
C GLN A 51 -14.34 17.65 9.18
N GLU A 52 -13.99 18.90 9.46
CA GLU A 52 -12.99 19.65 8.69
C GLU A 52 -11.60 19.02 8.82
N LYS A 53 -11.19 18.64 10.03
CA LYS A 53 -9.95 17.89 10.25
C LYS A 53 -9.91 16.60 9.43
N GLN A 54 -10.98 15.82 9.41
CA GLN A 54 -11.07 14.60 8.61
C GLN A 54 -10.93 14.90 7.12
N LYS A 55 -11.59 15.95 6.63
CA LYS A 55 -11.51 16.40 5.23
C LYS A 55 -10.08 16.79 4.86
N ILE A 56 -9.42 17.60 5.68
CA ILE A 56 -8.03 18.04 5.47
C ILE A 56 -7.07 16.84 5.48
N GLN A 57 -7.25 15.91 6.42
CA GLN A 57 -6.45 14.68 6.46
C GLN A 57 -6.62 13.84 5.18
N GLY A 58 -7.85 13.75 4.66
CA GLY A 58 -8.12 13.09 3.38
C GLY A 58 -7.44 13.78 2.20
N MET A 59 -7.47 15.12 2.14
CA MET A 59 -6.78 15.90 1.11
C MET A 59 -5.26 15.73 1.17
N LEU A 60 -4.68 15.82 2.37
CA LEU A 60 -3.25 15.65 2.59
C LEU A 60 -2.80 14.25 2.15
N SER A 61 -3.53 13.22 2.54
CA SER A 61 -3.30 11.83 2.13
C SER A 61 -3.25 11.67 0.60
N ASN A 62 -4.23 12.25 -0.10
CA ASN A 62 -4.25 12.23 -1.58
C ASN A 62 -3.02 12.94 -2.18
N LEU A 63 -2.69 14.14 -1.70
CA LEU A 63 -1.56 14.92 -2.20
C LEU A 63 -0.23 14.19 -1.97
N THR A 64 -0.01 13.65 -0.77
CA THR A 64 1.19 12.87 -0.45
C THR A 64 1.35 11.68 -1.39
N GLY A 65 0.26 10.98 -1.69
CA GLY A 65 0.27 9.88 -2.65
C GLY A 65 0.66 10.30 -4.08
N GLN A 66 0.11 11.43 -4.57
CA GLN A 66 0.47 11.96 -5.89
C GLN A 66 1.95 12.38 -5.96
N VAL A 67 2.45 12.99 -4.88
CA VAL A 67 3.87 13.37 -4.78
C VAL A 67 4.76 12.13 -4.75
N ALA A 68 4.38 11.07 -4.04
CA ALA A 68 5.12 9.80 -4.01
C ALA A 68 5.22 9.15 -5.40
N GLU A 69 4.09 9.03 -6.10
CA GLU A 69 4.02 8.52 -7.48
C GLU A 69 4.94 9.32 -8.41
N MET A 70 4.84 10.66 -8.35
CA MET A 70 5.65 11.55 -9.18
C MET A 70 7.15 11.44 -8.87
N GLN A 71 7.54 11.43 -7.59
CA GLN A 71 8.93 11.31 -7.18
C GLN A 71 9.54 9.98 -7.62
N LEU A 72 8.80 8.88 -7.43
CA LEU A 72 9.26 7.56 -7.82
C LEU A 72 9.40 7.43 -9.34
N ALA A 73 8.41 7.89 -10.10
CA ALA A 73 8.47 7.88 -11.56
C ALA A 73 9.63 8.76 -12.09
N ASN A 74 9.87 9.93 -11.49
CA ASN A 74 10.99 10.79 -11.85
C ASN A 74 12.35 10.17 -11.51
N ALA A 75 12.45 9.44 -10.40
CA ALA A 75 13.66 8.70 -10.06
C ALA A 75 13.95 7.60 -11.09
N PHE A 76 12.95 6.86 -11.56
CA PHE A 76 13.13 5.85 -12.61
C PHE A 76 13.54 6.47 -13.94
N ARG A 77 13.00 7.65 -14.30
CA ARG A 77 13.36 8.36 -15.54
C ARG A 77 14.77 8.93 -15.50
N SER A 78 15.19 9.47 -14.36
CA SER A 78 16.49 10.12 -14.20
C SER A 78 17.63 9.13 -14.00
N ARG A 79 17.40 8.05 -13.26
CA ARG A 79 18.36 6.98 -13.03
C ARG A 79 18.16 5.88 -14.07
N LYS A 80 18.88 5.96 -15.19
CA LYS A 80 18.77 4.96 -16.27
C LYS A 80 19.09 3.53 -15.81
N ARG A 81 19.98 3.35 -14.84
CA ARG A 81 20.36 2.03 -14.32
C ARG A 81 20.34 1.98 -12.80
N PHE A 82 19.55 1.08 -12.22
CA PHE A 82 19.46 0.89 -10.77
C PHE A 82 19.06 -0.54 -10.38
N LYS A 83 19.37 -0.94 -9.14
CA LYS A 83 18.88 -2.19 -8.54
C LYS A 83 17.50 -2.00 -7.92
N LEU A 84 16.68 -3.04 -7.90
CA LEU A 84 15.33 -2.95 -7.30
C LEU A 84 15.42 -2.64 -5.80
N SER A 85 16.41 -3.22 -5.10
CA SER A 85 16.73 -2.98 -3.69
C SER A 85 16.99 -1.52 -3.33
N THR A 86 17.28 -0.67 -4.31
CA THR A 86 17.43 0.78 -4.09
C THR A 86 16.09 1.44 -3.72
N PHE A 87 14.98 0.86 -4.17
CA PHE A 87 13.64 1.42 -4.02
C PHE A 87 12.69 0.52 -3.25
N PHE A 88 12.84 -0.80 -3.32
CA PHE A 88 11.92 -1.76 -2.71
C PHE A 88 12.67 -2.93 -2.08
N THR A 89 12.09 -3.52 -1.05
CA THR A 89 12.61 -4.70 -0.37
C THR A 89 11.67 -5.87 -0.57
N ILE A 90 12.21 -7.08 -0.72
CA ILE A 90 11.39 -8.30 -0.68
C ILE A 90 11.20 -8.69 0.80
N PRO A 91 9.97 -8.91 1.28
CA PRO A 91 9.76 -9.32 2.67
C PRO A 91 10.54 -10.61 3.01
N ASP A 92 11.37 -10.55 4.06
CA ASP A 92 12.21 -11.62 4.64
C ASP A 92 13.37 -12.16 3.79
N GLY A 93 14.03 -11.31 2.98
CA GLY A 93 15.35 -11.65 2.45
C GLY A 93 15.38 -12.91 1.59
N GLY A 94 14.27 -13.19 0.88
CA GLY A 94 14.18 -14.26 -0.11
C GLY A 94 15.38 -14.16 -1.02
N ASN A 95 16.30 -15.10 -0.84
CA ASN A 95 17.60 -15.15 -1.49
C ASN A 95 17.38 -14.94 -2.99
N ILE A 96 17.93 -13.86 -3.53
CA ILE A 96 18.10 -13.69 -4.97
C ILE A 96 19.21 -14.69 -5.34
N GLN A 97 18.85 -15.96 -5.41
CA GLN A 97 19.73 -16.97 -5.98
C GLN A 97 19.46 -17.00 -7.47
N ASP A 98 20.51 -16.68 -8.21
CA ASP A 98 20.60 -16.78 -9.66
C ASP A 98 20.45 -18.25 -10.10
N GLU A 99 19.24 -18.79 -10.12
CA GLU A 99 18.99 -20.08 -10.77
C GLU A 99 18.76 -19.89 -12.27
N LYS A 100 19.85 -19.57 -12.97
CA LYS A 100 20.20 -20.16 -14.28
C LYS A 100 21.63 -19.76 -14.69
N ARG A 101 22.60 -20.62 -14.40
CA ARG A 101 23.75 -20.78 -15.30
C ARG A 101 24.04 -22.26 -15.51
N ILE A 102 23.61 -22.73 -16.67
CA ILE A 102 24.08 -23.95 -17.30
C ILE A 102 25.60 -23.80 -17.49
N ASN A 103 26.35 -24.83 -17.06
CA ASN A 103 27.75 -25.16 -17.35
C ASN A 103 28.71 -24.00 -17.67
N GLU A 104 29.59 -23.71 -16.72
CA GLU A 104 31.03 -23.59 -17.00
C GLU A 104 31.84 -23.74 -15.69
N LYS A 105 32.74 -24.73 -15.70
CA LYS A 105 33.79 -24.94 -14.68
C LYS A 105 34.69 -23.71 -14.61
N THR A 106 35.03 -23.27 -13.40
CA THR A 106 36.43 -23.19 -12.92
C THR A 106 36.47 -22.83 -11.44
N ASP A 107 37.51 -23.37 -10.80
CA ASP A 107 37.81 -23.42 -9.37
C ASP A 107 38.02 -22.06 -8.69
N GLU A 108 37.59 -21.90 -7.44
CA GLU A 108 38.49 -21.87 -6.27
C GLU A 108 37.78 -21.56 -4.92
N SER A 109 38.14 -22.38 -3.93
CA SER A 109 38.24 -22.13 -2.48
C SER A 109 37.05 -21.59 -1.65
N SER A 110 36.33 -22.54 -1.05
CA SER A 110 36.03 -22.67 0.39
C SER A 110 35.63 -21.44 1.25
N PHE A 111 34.43 -21.50 1.83
CA PHE A 111 34.26 -21.38 3.29
C PHE A 111 33.10 -22.27 3.74
N ASN A 112 33.45 -23.33 4.48
CA ASN A 112 32.52 -24.22 5.18
C ASN A 112 31.92 -23.49 6.38
N ILE A 113 30.60 -23.57 6.56
CA ILE A 113 30.00 -23.60 7.89
C ILE A 113 28.96 -24.72 7.89
N SER A 114 29.31 -25.79 8.59
CA SER A 114 28.43 -26.89 8.95
C SER A 114 27.49 -26.44 10.07
N GLU A 115 26.19 -26.61 9.88
CA GLU A 115 25.30 -26.86 11.02
C GLU A 115 24.41 -28.08 10.76
N THR A 116 24.58 -29.01 11.68
CA THR A 116 24.01 -30.34 11.85
C THR A 116 22.51 -30.30 12.10
N SER A 117 21.76 -31.17 11.44
CA SER A 117 20.47 -31.65 11.96
C SER A 117 20.25 -33.13 11.65
N LEU A 118 20.42 -33.92 12.71
CA LEU A 118 19.88 -35.25 13.05
C LEU A 118 19.29 -36.11 11.92
N SER A 119 19.98 -37.21 11.61
CA SER A 119 19.48 -38.36 10.87
C SER A 119 18.73 -39.30 11.81
N ILE A 120 17.47 -39.62 11.51
CA ILE A 120 16.80 -40.82 12.03
C ILE A 120 16.75 -41.81 10.86
N SER A 121 17.53 -42.88 10.97
CA SER A 121 17.49 -44.03 10.07
C SER A 121 16.51 -45.06 10.62
N GLU A 122 15.43 -45.35 9.91
CA GLU A 122 14.69 -46.60 10.08
C GLU A 122 14.82 -47.45 8.82
N THR A 123 15.31 -48.67 9.04
CA THR A 123 15.59 -49.74 8.07
C THR A 123 14.30 -50.37 7.51
N PRO A 124 14.29 -50.91 6.26
CA PRO A 124 13.07 -51.39 5.63
C PRO A 124 12.70 -52.80 6.10
N LEU A 125 11.42 -53.03 6.41
CA LEU A 125 10.83 -54.36 6.53
C LEU A 125 9.90 -54.60 5.33
N SER A 126 10.34 -55.50 4.45
CA SER A 126 9.52 -56.03 3.37
C SER A 126 8.76 -57.25 3.88
N ILE A 127 7.43 -57.18 3.86
CA ILE A 127 6.54 -58.35 3.98
C ILE A 127 5.53 -58.21 2.85
N GLY A 128 5.60 -59.10 1.88
CA GLY A 128 4.60 -59.21 0.83
C GLY A 128 3.47 -60.12 1.26
N GLU A 129 2.23 -59.68 1.07
CA GLU A 129 1.07 -60.51 0.73
C GLU A 129 0.06 -59.66 -0.08
N THR A 130 -0.54 -60.25 -1.11
CA THR A 130 -1.73 -59.77 -1.86
C THR A 130 -2.82 -60.85 -1.76
N PRO A 131 -4.12 -60.62 -2.07
CA PRO A 131 -4.87 -59.39 -2.35
C PRO A 131 -6.21 -59.29 -1.55
N LEU A 132 -6.90 -58.13 -1.57
CA LEU A 132 -8.35 -58.08 -1.31
C LEU A 132 -8.98 -56.91 -2.07
N ASN A 133 -9.79 -57.26 -3.07
CA ASN A 133 -10.54 -56.36 -3.94
C ASN A 133 -11.95 -56.22 -3.38
N ILE A 134 -12.35 -55.02 -2.94
CA ILE A 134 -13.76 -54.65 -2.82
C ILE A 134 -13.92 -53.21 -3.31
N SER A 135 -14.74 -53.08 -4.34
CA SER A 135 -15.10 -51.88 -5.06
C SER A 135 -16.04 -50.98 -4.25
N GLU A 136 -15.67 -49.73 -4.02
CA GLU A 136 -16.63 -48.63 -3.84
C GLU A 136 -16.15 -47.43 -4.65
N THR A 137 -17.03 -46.94 -5.52
CA THR A 137 -16.82 -45.78 -6.38
C THR A 137 -17.26 -44.52 -5.64
N PRO A 138 -16.43 -43.45 -5.58
CA PRO A 138 -16.96 -42.12 -5.38
C PRO A 138 -16.88 -41.31 -6.70
N LEU A 139 -18.00 -40.66 -6.98
CA LEU A 139 -18.29 -39.74 -8.07
C LEU A 139 -17.09 -38.88 -8.54
N ASN A 140 -16.80 -38.97 -9.84
CA ASN A 140 -15.90 -38.07 -10.53
C ASN A 140 -16.62 -36.72 -10.77
N ILE A 141 -16.48 -35.79 -9.82
CA ILE A 141 -16.74 -34.37 -10.11
C ILE A 141 -15.47 -33.87 -10.80
N SER A 142 -15.56 -33.66 -12.11
CA SER A 142 -14.50 -33.00 -12.87
C SER A 142 -14.48 -31.52 -12.49
N GLU A 143 -13.81 -31.20 -11.38
CA GLU A 143 -13.29 -29.86 -11.21
C GLU A 143 -12.21 -29.66 -12.27
N THR A 144 -12.56 -28.89 -13.28
CA THR A 144 -11.61 -28.30 -14.23
C THR A 144 -10.75 -27.34 -13.43
N SER A 145 -9.72 -27.86 -12.76
CA SER A 145 -8.66 -27.05 -12.21
C SER A 145 -7.96 -26.39 -13.40
N PHE A 146 -8.25 -25.10 -13.58
CA PHE A 146 -7.45 -24.21 -14.40
C PHE A 146 -6.00 -24.33 -13.90
N ASN A 147 -5.18 -25.10 -14.63
CA ASN A 147 -3.74 -25.08 -14.48
C ASN A 147 -3.26 -23.70 -14.93
N ILE A 148 -3.30 -22.72 -14.04
CA ILE A 148 -2.47 -21.54 -14.17
C ILE A 148 -1.07 -22.07 -13.90
N SER A 149 -0.29 -22.32 -14.96
CA SER A 149 1.13 -22.59 -14.82
C SER A 149 1.71 -21.46 -13.97
N GLU A 150 2.16 -21.77 -12.76
CA GLU A 150 2.83 -20.80 -11.89
C GLU A 150 4.11 -20.35 -12.61
N THR A 151 4.01 -19.30 -13.42
CA THR A 151 5.16 -18.57 -13.93
C THR A 151 5.84 -17.95 -12.72
N SER A 152 6.86 -18.62 -12.22
CA SER A 152 7.65 -18.17 -11.09
C SER A 152 8.25 -16.80 -11.40
N LEU A 153 7.67 -15.74 -10.82
CA LEU A 153 8.17 -14.37 -10.90
C LEU A 153 9.50 -14.28 -10.14
N ASN A 154 10.60 -14.69 -10.77
CA ASN A 154 11.92 -14.62 -10.14
C ASN A 154 12.41 -13.17 -10.13
N ILE A 155 12.16 -12.47 -9.02
CA ILE A 155 12.74 -11.15 -8.78
C ILE A 155 14.22 -11.32 -8.47
N THR A 156 15.06 -10.98 -9.45
CA THR A 156 16.49 -10.84 -9.22
C THR A 156 16.86 -9.37 -9.03
N ASP A 157 17.65 -9.06 -8.00
CA ASP A 157 18.17 -7.71 -7.73
C ASP A 157 19.35 -7.31 -8.64
N THR A 158 19.33 -7.84 -9.86
CA THR A 158 20.25 -7.41 -10.91
C THR A 158 19.82 -6.05 -11.44
N PRO A 159 20.75 -5.11 -11.71
CA PRO A 159 20.41 -3.78 -12.17
C PRO A 159 19.48 -3.79 -13.38
N LEU A 160 18.39 -3.03 -13.30
CA LEU A 160 17.48 -2.73 -14.40
C LEU A 160 18.03 -1.54 -15.18
N ASN A 161 17.94 -1.59 -16.51
CA ASN A 161 18.30 -0.48 -17.38
C ASN A 161 17.00 0.06 -17.99
N ILE A 162 16.40 1.05 -17.34
CA ILE A 162 15.09 1.58 -17.67
C ILE A 162 15.16 2.38 -18.98
N VAL A 163 14.30 2.03 -19.92
CA VAL A 163 14.19 2.65 -21.25
C VAL A 163 12.88 3.42 -21.42
N ASP A 164 11.83 3.07 -20.70
CA ASP A 164 10.54 3.77 -20.74
C ASP A 164 9.87 3.76 -19.35
N VAL A 165 9.16 4.84 -19.02
CA VAL A 165 8.42 4.99 -17.76
C VAL A 165 7.11 5.71 -18.01
N LYS A 166 6.01 4.96 -17.88
CA LYS A 166 4.64 5.45 -18.00
C LYS A 166 3.98 5.51 -16.62
N THR A 167 3.16 6.53 -16.41
CA THR A 167 2.35 6.70 -15.19
C THR A 167 0.87 6.57 -15.55
N ARG A 168 0.05 6.04 -14.65
CA ARG A 168 -1.41 5.84 -14.82
C ARG A 168 -1.74 5.05 -16.08
N VAL A 169 -1.16 3.87 -16.18
CA VAL A 169 -1.34 2.97 -17.33
C VAL A 169 -2.67 2.26 -17.18
N ILE A 170 -3.61 2.58 -18.07
CA ILE A 170 -4.93 1.95 -18.12
C ILE A 170 -4.91 0.83 -19.15
N PHE A 171 -5.46 -0.33 -18.77
CA PHE A 171 -5.60 -1.51 -19.61
C PHE A 171 -6.88 -2.25 -19.24
N GLN A 172 -7.33 -3.17 -20.10
CA GLN A 172 -8.64 -3.78 -19.97
C GLN A 172 -8.50 -5.28 -19.70
N ARG A 173 -9.29 -5.78 -18.74
CA ARG A 173 -9.47 -7.22 -18.49
C ARG A 173 -10.34 -7.84 -19.59
N GLU A 174 -10.33 -9.17 -19.68
CA GLU A 174 -11.13 -9.94 -20.65
C GLU A 174 -12.64 -9.64 -20.59
N ASP A 175 -13.18 -9.31 -19.42
CA ASP A 175 -14.59 -8.96 -19.24
C ASP A 175 -14.92 -7.49 -19.59
N GLY A 176 -13.93 -6.72 -20.05
CA GLY A 176 -14.10 -5.32 -20.39
C GLY A 176 -13.90 -4.35 -19.23
N LYS A 177 -13.58 -4.81 -18.01
CA LYS A 177 -13.29 -3.91 -16.88
C LYS A 177 -11.94 -3.22 -17.08
N ASN A 178 -11.93 -1.88 -16.95
CA ASN A 178 -10.68 -1.11 -16.94
C ASN A 178 -9.93 -1.32 -15.62
N MET A 179 -8.62 -1.51 -15.73
CA MET A 179 -7.66 -1.58 -14.65
C MET A 179 -6.59 -0.51 -14.85
N GLU A 180 -5.98 -0.07 -13.76
CA GLU A 180 -4.96 0.98 -13.76
C GLU A 180 -3.78 0.56 -12.89
N LEU A 181 -2.57 0.75 -13.42
CA LEU A 181 -1.31 0.68 -12.70
C LEU A 181 -0.70 2.08 -12.59
N ASP A 182 -0.27 2.47 -11.39
CA ASP A 182 0.26 3.81 -11.15
C ASP A 182 1.56 4.07 -11.93
N ILE A 183 2.48 3.10 -11.98
CA ILE A 183 3.75 3.22 -12.73
C ILE A 183 4.08 1.91 -13.44
N VAL A 184 4.49 2.01 -14.69
CA VAL A 184 5.07 0.92 -15.48
C VAL A 184 6.41 1.38 -16.03
N ALA A 185 7.48 0.68 -15.67
CA ALA A 185 8.83 0.96 -16.13
C ALA A 185 9.41 -0.24 -16.90
N GLU A 186 9.74 -0.02 -18.17
CA GLU A 186 10.27 -1.05 -19.06
C GLU A 186 11.80 -1.03 -19.04
N SER A 187 12.43 -2.19 -18.89
CA SER A 187 13.89 -2.36 -18.92
C SER A 187 14.34 -2.93 -20.26
N SER A 188 15.51 -2.54 -20.75
CA SER A 188 16.09 -3.02 -22.01
C SER A 188 16.34 -4.54 -22.07
N CYS A 189 16.29 -5.22 -20.92
CA CYS A 189 16.48 -6.67 -20.81
C CYS A 189 15.16 -7.46 -20.77
N GLY A 190 14.03 -6.86 -21.16
CA GLY A 190 12.72 -7.53 -21.21
C GLY A 190 11.97 -7.63 -19.87
N ARG A 191 12.55 -7.13 -18.78
CA ARG A 191 11.89 -7.02 -17.46
C ARG A 191 11.02 -5.75 -17.41
N ILE A 192 9.84 -5.84 -16.81
CA ILE A 192 8.93 -4.69 -16.62
C ILE A 192 8.61 -4.56 -15.13
N LEU A 193 8.94 -3.41 -14.55
CA LEU A 193 8.60 -3.06 -13.18
C LEU A 193 7.21 -2.44 -13.14
N LEU A 194 6.27 -3.10 -12.47
CA LEU A 194 4.89 -2.64 -12.27
C LEU A 194 4.76 -2.16 -10.83
N VAL A 195 4.32 -0.93 -10.63
CA VAL A 195 4.20 -0.33 -9.30
C VAL A 195 2.80 0.17 -9.01
N GLU A 196 2.28 -0.17 -7.83
CA GLU A 196 1.11 0.46 -7.21
C GLU A 196 1.55 1.30 -6.01
N VAL A 197 0.93 2.48 -5.84
CA VAL A 197 1.21 3.45 -4.78
C VAL A 197 -0.05 3.71 -3.96
N LYS A 198 -0.07 3.19 -2.73
CA LYS A 198 -1.15 3.45 -1.79
C LYS A 198 -0.94 4.75 -1.04
N LYS A 199 -1.90 5.66 -1.24
CA LYS A 199 -1.91 7.06 -0.79
C LYS A 199 -2.27 7.24 0.70
N GLN A 200 -2.86 6.23 1.32
CA GLN A 200 -3.52 6.34 2.63
C GLN A 200 -2.58 6.08 3.81
N ALA A 201 -2.84 6.76 4.93
CA ALA A 201 -2.17 6.52 6.22
C ALA A 201 -2.55 5.17 6.86
N ALA A 202 -3.66 4.56 6.42
CA ALA A 202 -4.06 3.23 6.85
C ALA A 202 -3.17 2.16 6.20
N LYS A 203 -2.91 1.08 6.94
CA LYS A 203 -2.14 -0.07 6.44
C LYS A 203 -2.83 -0.70 5.22
N SER A 204 -2.04 -1.07 4.23
CA SER A 204 -2.49 -1.88 3.11
C SER A 204 -2.77 -3.30 3.58
N GLY A 205 -4.00 -3.76 3.36
CA GLY A 205 -4.48 -5.08 3.74
C GLY A 205 -4.39 -6.09 2.60
N ARG A 206 -4.70 -7.36 2.93
CA ARG A 206 -4.61 -8.50 1.99
C ARG A 206 -5.36 -8.25 0.67
N SER A 207 -6.60 -7.76 0.73
CA SER A 207 -7.42 -7.55 -0.46
C SER A 207 -6.81 -6.54 -1.46
N MET A 208 -6.07 -5.55 -0.97
CA MET A 208 -5.38 -4.60 -1.86
C MET A 208 -4.21 -5.25 -2.60
N ILE A 209 -3.52 -6.20 -1.94
CA ILE A 209 -2.42 -6.95 -2.55
C ILE A 209 -2.97 -7.97 -3.55
N GLU A 210 -4.11 -8.60 -3.26
CA GLU A 210 -4.80 -9.50 -4.19
C GLU A 210 -5.25 -8.76 -5.46
N ASP A 211 -5.89 -7.59 -5.31
CA ASP A 211 -6.27 -6.73 -6.43
C ASP A 211 -5.06 -6.32 -7.28
N PHE A 212 -3.97 -5.88 -6.65
CA PHE A 212 -2.74 -5.56 -7.37
C PHE A 212 -2.12 -6.77 -8.07
N HIS A 213 -2.09 -7.93 -7.43
CA HIS A 213 -1.58 -9.15 -8.04
C HIS A 213 -2.43 -9.56 -9.26
N GLU A 214 -3.75 -9.42 -9.20
CA GLU A 214 -4.63 -9.63 -10.35
C GLU A 214 -4.25 -8.71 -11.52
N LYS A 215 -4.06 -7.40 -11.25
CA LYS A 215 -3.60 -6.44 -12.28
C LYS A 215 -2.30 -6.89 -12.94
N VAL A 216 -1.33 -7.37 -12.15
CA VAL A 216 -0.03 -7.87 -12.63
C VAL A 216 -0.22 -9.07 -13.55
N MET A 217 -1.06 -10.03 -13.15
CA MET A 217 -1.33 -11.23 -13.96
C MET A 217 -2.00 -10.88 -15.29
N VAL A 218 -2.98 -9.98 -15.29
CA VAL A 218 -3.62 -9.55 -16.53
C VAL A 218 -2.64 -8.77 -17.42
N TYR A 219 -1.82 -7.91 -16.84
CA TYR A 219 -0.80 -7.18 -17.62
C TYR A 219 0.28 -8.12 -18.21
N GLN A 220 0.66 -9.18 -17.48
CA GLN A 220 1.56 -10.23 -17.97
C GLN A 220 0.97 -10.98 -19.17
N ASN A 221 -0.33 -11.27 -19.17
CA ASN A 221 -1.00 -11.93 -20.30
C ASN A 221 -0.99 -11.06 -21.57
N LEU A 222 -1.03 -9.73 -21.42
CA LEU A 222 -0.91 -8.80 -22.55
C LEU A 222 0.54 -8.71 -23.09
N ARG A 223 1.53 -9.18 -22.33
CA ARG A 223 2.96 -9.09 -22.65
C ARG A 223 3.71 -10.38 -22.27
N PRO A 224 3.42 -11.51 -22.94
CA PRO A 224 3.90 -12.84 -22.52
C PRO A 224 5.43 -12.99 -22.58
N ASP A 225 6.12 -12.24 -23.45
CA ASP A 225 7.57 -12.30 -23.61
C ASP A 225 8.34 -11.52 -22.52
N ASN A 226 7.63 -10.70 -21.74
CA ASN A 226 8.23 -9.88 -20.70
C ASN A 226 8.15 -10.57 -19.34
N ILE A 227 9.11 -10.25 -18.47
CA ILE A 227 9.10 -10.72 -17.06
C ILE A 227 8.60 -9.58 -16.18
N MET A 228 7.46 -9.77 -15.51
CA MET A 228 6.96 -8.77 -14.55
C MET A 228 7.78 -8.77 -13.26
N ILE A 229 8.02 -7.58 -12.73
CA ILE A 229 8.54 -7.34 -11.39
C ILE A 229 7.48 -6.51 -10.66
N PRO A 230 6.62 -7.15 -9.85
CA PRO A 230 5.60 -6.42 -9.10
C PRO A 230 6.21 -5.72 -7.88
N ALA A 231 5.88 -4.45 -7.69
CA ALA A 231 6.28 -3.66 -6.53
C ALA A 231 5.10 -2.84 -5.97
N PHE A 232 5.04 -2.69 -4.65
CA PHE A 232 3.95 -2.01 -3.96
C PHE A 232 4.50 -1.02 -2.92
N LEU A 233 4.15 0.25 -3.06
CA LEU A 233 4.49 1.31 -2.11
C LEU A 233 3.28 1.61 -1.22
N SER A 234 3.38 1.41 0.09
CA SER A 234 2.31 1.71 1.05
C SER A 234 2.77 2.66 2.15
N LEU A 235 2.38 3.94 2.08
CA LEU A 235 2.82 4.95 3.04
C LEU A 235 2.27 4.74 4.47
N GLY A 236 1.15 4.03 4.59
CA GLY A 236 0.58 3.59 5.87
C GLY A 236 1.14 2.26 6.38
N GLY A 237 2.07 1.64 5.65
CA GLY A 237 2.63 0.32 5.92
C GLY A 237 1.71 -0.84 5.51
N PHE A 238 2.05 -2.06 5.93
CA PHE A 238 1.29 -3.28 5.61
C PHE A 238 0.71 -3.96 6.86
N THR A 239 -0.41 -4.67 6.70
CA THR A 239 -0.85 -5.65 7.70
C THR A 239 0.03 -6.90 7.62
N GLU A 240 0.13 -7.67 8.70
CA GLU A 240 0.94 -8.90 8.72
C GLU A 240 0.50 -9.90 7.62
N THR A 241 -0.81 -10.08 7.46
CA THR A 241 -1.39 -10.90 6.39
C THR A 241 -1.06 -10.40 4.98
N ALA A 242 -0.92 -9.08 4.79
CA ALA A 242 -0.53 -8.50 3.51
C ALA A 242 0.97 -8.71 3.24
N THR A 243 1.82 -8.58 4.27
CA THR A 243 3.26 -8.85 4.16
C THR A 243 3.54 -10.30 3.80
N ILE A 244 2.82 -11.25 4.43
CA ILE A 244 2.90 -12.68 4.09
C ILE A 244 2.50 -12.90 2.64
N LEU A 245 1.37 -12.33 2.20
CA LEU A 245 0.93 -12.47 0.81
C LEU A 245 1.91 -11.85 -0.19
N CYS A 246 2.50 -10.68 0.14
CA CYS A 246 3.55 -10.08 -0.70
C CYS A 246 4.75 -11.02 -0.84
N ARG A 247 5.12 -11.75 0.21
CA ARG A 247 6.19 -12.76 0.14
C ARG A 247 5.80 -13.91 -0.78
N GLU A 248 4.63 -14.50 -0.57
CA GLU A 248 4.12 -15.63 -1.37
C GLU A 248 4.04 -15.28 -2.87
N LYS A 249 3.57 -14.07 -3.18
CA LYS A 249 3.43 -13.57 -4.56
C LYS A 249 4.68 -12.89 -5.10
N LYS A 250 5.79 -12.89 -4.34
CA LYS A 250 7.05 -12.22 -4.67
C LYS A 250 6.82 -10.78 -5.11
N ILE A 251 6.13 -9.98 -4.29
CA ILE A 251 5.89 -8.55 -4.50
C ILE A 251 6.89 -7.77 -3.66
N ALA A 252 7.69 -6.93 -4.31
CA ALA A 252 8.62 -6.06 -3.62
C ALA A 252 7.86 -4.92 -2.92
N ILE A 253 8.17 -4.59 -1.68
CA ILE A 253 7.45 -3.60 -0.89
C ILE A 253 8.33 -2.44 -0.44
N ASN A 254 7.71 -1.28 -0.25
CA ASN A 254 8.32 -0.16 0.45
C ASN A 254 7.21 0.58 1.24
N GLU A 255 7.57 1.14 2.39
CA GLU A 255 6.66 1.90 3.25
C GLU A 255 7.00 3.40 3.31
N ARG A 256 8.07 3.83 2.63
CA ARG A 256 8.63 5.18 2.77
C ARG A 256 8.87 5.84 1.43
N ILE A 257 8.59 7.13 1.39
CA ILE A 257 9.15 8.04 0.39
C ILE A 257 10.55 8.39 0.90
N VAL A 258 11.56 7.64 0.47
CA VAL A 258 12.95 8.11 0.61
C VAL A 258 13.17 9.09 -0.54
N ASN A 259 14.02 10.11 -0.39
CA ASN A 259 14.39 10.97 -1.52
C ASN A 259 14.97 10.08 -2.63
N PHE A 260 14.12 9.81 -3.62
CA PHE A 260 14.34 8.91 -4.73
C PHE A 260 15.21 9.57 -5.81
#